data_AF-A0A8T8T1F9-F1
#
_entry.id   AF-A0A8T8T1F9-F1
#
_cell.length_a   1.000
_cell.length_b   1.000
_cell.length_c   1.000
_cell.angle_alpha   90.00
_cell.angle_beta   90.00
_cell.angle_gamma   90.00
#
_symmetry.space_group_name_H-M   'P 1'
#
loop_
_entity.id
_entity.type
_entity.pdbx_description
1 polymer ?
#
loop_
_entity_poly.entity_id
_entity_poly.type
_entity_poly.pdbx_seq_one_letter_code
_entity_poly.pdbx_strand_id
1 'polypeptide(L)'
;LPKGTLLLVDEVGMGDGGQLNEGGVRNLQTLSGVLRTHRLEYECPYNRFAFEADLRVVVLSAGKSFLPVDVFLPLECTQAAEEEGEGQTKETVPSLDTLRLFRLLLLQARYGPFTIDEKDGVAERISADFVEARKRAAAAVAAAKKSGGSEEEATPAESMATQEDLLRRMSIARLLALSRNESRLSIETWVRAGDLDEARLERIRKLPIGRPAGARTGAKAM
;
A
#
# COMPACT_ATOMS: atom_id res chain seq x y z
N LEU A 1 -0.58 13.15 19.13
CA LEU A 1 0.64 12.57 18.53
C LEU A 1 1.37 13.65 17.75
N PRO A 2 2.70 13.67 17.70
CA PRO A 2 3.44 14.64 16.89
C PRO A 2 3.16 14.44 15.39
N LYS A 3 3.29 15.50 14.60
CA LYS A 3 3.03 15.46 13.16
C LYS A 3 4.00 14.51 12.44
N GLY A 4 3.46 13.61 11.62
CA GLY A 4 4.22 12.62 10.86
C GLY A 4 4.59 11.37 11.64
N THR A 5 3.85 11.06 12.70
CA THR A 5 4.00 9.78 13.42
C THR A 5 3.59 8.63 12.51
N LEU A 6 4.41 7.57 12.48
CA LEU A 6 4.07 6.30 11.82
C LEU A 6 3.42 5.37 12.85
N LEU A 7 2.22 4.88 12.57
CA LEU A 7 1.54 3.86 13.36
C LEU A 7 1.67 2.51 12.66
N LEU A 8 2.10 1.51 13.42
CA LEU A 8 2.05 0.12 13.00
C LEU A 8 0.80 -0.50 13.64
N VAL A 9 -0.13 -0.95 12.81
CA VAL A 9 -1.36 -1.62 13.24
C VAL A 9 -1.27 -3.07 12.81
N ASP A 10 -1.35 -3.97 13.79
CA ASP A 10 -1.37 -5.41 13.55
C ASP A 10 -2.81 -5.93 13.65
N GLU A 11 -3.38 -6.34 12.51
CA GLU A 11 -4.70 -6.94 12.35
C GLU A 11 -4.63 -8.47 12.25
N VAL A 12 -3.46 -9.10 12.33
CA VAL A 12 -3.31 -10.56 12.17
C VAL A 12 -4.17 -11.32 13.19
N GLY A 13 -4.25 -10.83 14.42
CA GLY A 13 -5.06 -11.43 15.50
C GLY A 13 -6.56 -11.12 15.45
N MET A 14 -7.04 -10.27 14.53
CA MET A 14 -8.46 -9.88 14.46
C MET A 14 -9.35 -10.93 13.79
N GLY A 15 -8.78 -11.93 13.11
CA GLY A 15 -9.50 -12.96 12.34
C GLY A 15 -9.96 -14.19 13.13
N ASP A 16 -9.46 -14.42 14.35
CA ASP A 16 -9.60 -15.70 15.08
C ASP A 16 -10.93 -15.86 15.85
N GLY A 17 -12.01 -15.24 15.38
CA GLY A 17 -13.38 -15.54 15.84
C GLY A 17 -13.83 -14.84 17.13
N GLY A 18 -13.12 -13.82 17.60
CA GLY A 18 -13.58 -12.95 18.70
C GLY A 18 -14.55 -11.87 18.20
N GLN A 19 -15.69 -11.69 18.87
CA GLN A 19 -16.57 -10.55 18.60
C GLN A 19 -15.90 -9.26 19.05
N LEU A 20 -15.86 -8.26 18.17
CA LEU A 20 -15.35 -6.94 18.50
C LEU A 20 -16.38 -6.23 19.40
N ASN A 21 -15.96 -5.76 20.57
CA ASN A 21 -16.82 -4.97 21.46
C ASN A 21 -17.28 -3.67 20.76
N GLU A 22 -18.39 -3.08 21.20
CA GLU A 22 -18.90 -1.80 20.67
C GLU A 22 -17.83 -0.69 20.67
N GLY A 23 -17.00 -0.64 21.72
CA GLY A 23 -15.86 0.27 21.80
C GLY A 23 -14.79 -0.02 20.74
N GLY A 24 -14.55 -1.29 20.41
CA GLY A 24 -13.63 -1.67 19.34
C GLY A 24 -14.13 -1.25 17.96
N VAL A 25 -15.43 -1.44 17.69
CA VAL A 25 -16.05 -1.00 16.44
C VAL A 25 -15.97 0.51 16.31
N ARG A 26 -16.28 1.23 17.39
CA ARG A 26 -16.16 2.69 17.44
C ARG A 26 -14.72 3.15 17.20
N ASN A 27 -13.73 2.49 17.80
CA ASN A 27 -12.31 2.82 17.61
C ASN A 27 -11.87 2.62 16.15
N LEU A 28 -12.28 1.52 15.50
CA LEU A 28 -11.99 1.28 14.09
C LEU A 28 -12.67 2.31 13.18
N GLN A 29 -13.91 2.69 13.49
CA GLN A 29 -14.62 3.74 12.76
C GLN A 29 -13.90 5.09 12.90
N THR A 30 -13.50 5.46 14.12
CA THR A 30 -12.73 6.68 14.37
C THR A 30 -11.38 6.63 13.66
N LEU A 31 -10.66 5.50 13.71
CA LEU A 31 -9.38 5.35 13.02
C LEU A 31 -9.53 5.44 11.50
N SER A 32 -10.54 4.77 10.93
CA SER A 32 -10.88 4.86 9.51
C SER A 32 -11.25 6.30 9.09
N GLY A 33 -12.00 7.01 9.94
CA GLY A 33 -12.31 8.43 9.75
C GLY A 33 -11.06 9.31 9.76
N VAL A 34 -10.16 9.11 10.73
CA VAL A 34 -8.88 9.84 10.84
C VAL A 34 -7.99 9.60 9.62
N LEU A 35 -7.93 8.36 9.12
CA LEU A 35 -7.15 8.03 7.92
C LEU A 35 -7.65 8.73 6.67
N ARG A 36 -8.97 8.91 6.52
CA ARG A 36 -9.57 9.58 5.37
C ARG A 36 -9.57 11.10 5.46
N THR A 37 -9.84 11.63 6.66
CA THR A 37 -10.08 13.06 6.86
C THR A 37 -8.87 13.82 7.41
N HIS A 38 -7.86 13.09 7.90
CA HIS A 38 -6.73 13.65 8.65
C HIS A 38 -7.16 14.52 9.85
N ARG A 39 -8.35 14.24 10.40
CA ARG A 39 -8.90 14.93 11.58
C ARG A 39 -9.34 13.91 12.62
N LEU A 40 -8.88 14.13 13.85
CA LEU A 40 -9.29 13.36 15.01
C LEU A 40 -10.39 14.11 15.74
N GLU A 41 -11.59 13.56 15.67
CA GLU A 41 -12.74 14.03 16.44
C GLU A 41 -12.68 13.48 17.86
N TYR A 42 -12.82 14.38 18.83
CA TYR A 42 -12.88 14.07 20.25
C TYR A 42 -14.23 14.52 20.81
N GLU A 43 -14.95 13.59 21.42
CA GLU A 43 -16.21 13.86 22.09
C GLU A 43 -15.98 14.03 23.59
N CYS A 44 -16.09 15.28 24.08
CA CYS A 44 -16.30 15.55 25.50
C CYS A 44 -17.80 15.49 25.80
N PRO A 45 -18.22 15.26 27.07
CA PRO A 45 -19.63 15.12 27.44
C PRO A 45 -20.56 16.27 26.99
N TYR A 46 -20.02 17.46 26.74
CA TYR A 46 -20.78 18.65 26.35
C TYR A 46 -20.28 19.34 25.07
N ASN A 47 -19.12 18.94 24.53
CA ASN A 47 -18.49 19.61 23.38
C ASN A 47 -17.79 18.59 22.48
N ARG A 48 -17.75 18.87 21.17
CA ARG A 48 -16.95 18.13 20.19
C ARG A 48 -15.81 19.00 19.69
N PHE A 49 -14.61 18.44 19.66
CA PHE A 49 -13.42 19.10 19.12
C PHE A 49 -12.83 18.26 18.00
N ALA A 50 -12.35 18.90 16.94
CA ALA A 50 -11.63 18.23 15.86
C ALA A 50 -10.20 18.77 15.82
N PHE A 51 -9.22 17.87 15.91
CA PHE A 51 -7.80 18.21 15.82
C PHE A 51 -7.20 17.67 14.53
N GLU A 52 -6.31 18.43 13.90
CA GLU A 52 -5.57 17.93 12.74
C GLU A 52 -4.60 16.82 13.17
N ALA A 53 -4.63 15.70 12.45
CA ALA A 53 -3.83 14.52 12.71
C ALA A 53 -3.03 14.15 11.44
N ASP A 54 -1.73 14.44 11.44
CA ASP A 54 -0.77 13.98 10.42
C ASP A 54 -0.19 12.63 10.86
N LEU A 55 -0.84 11.54 10.42
CA LEU A 55 -0.49 10.16 10.74
C LEU A 55 -0.23 9.39 9.46
N ARG A 56 0.79 8.53 9.50
CA ARG A 56 1.06 7.51 8.49
C ARG A 56 0.79 6.16 9.11
N VAL A 57 0.15 5.24 8.40
CA VAL A 57 -0.21 3.94 8.97
C VAL A 57 0.27 2.81 8.08
N VAL A 58 0.89 1.82 8.70
CA VAL A 58 1.24 0.54 8.09
C VAL A 58 0.38 -0.52 8.77
N VAL A 59 -0.40 -1.24 7.98
CA VAL A 59 -1.29 -2.29 8.47
C VAL A 59 -0.70 -3.64 8.09
N LEU A 60 -0.54 -4.52 9.09
CA LEU A 60 -0.21 -5.92 8.90
C LEU A 60 -1.49 -6.73 9.05
N SER A 61 -1.90 -7.46 8.02
CA SER A 61 -3.14 -8.24 8.05
C SER A 61 -2.92 -9.63 7.45
N ALA A 62 -3.60 -10.63 8.02
CA ALA A 62 -3.65 -11.99 7.46
C ALA A 62 -4.69 -12.14 6.33
N GLY A 63 -5.51 -11.10 6.10
CA GLY A 63 -6.57 -11.08 5.11
C GLY A 63 -6.90 -9.66 4.67
N LYS A 64 -8.14 -9.44 4.24
CA LYS A 64 -8.63 -8.11 3.85
C LYS A 64 -8.65 -7.19 5.08
N SER A 65 -7.94 -6.07 4.97
CA SER A 65 -7.87 -5.05 6.02
C SER A 65 -9.24 -4.47 6.36
N PHE A 66 -9.49 -4.21 7.65
CA PHE A 66 -10.68 -3.49 8.11
C PHE A 66 -10.53 -1.97 7.93
N LEU A 67 -9.29 -1.49 7.88
CA LEU A 67 -8.96 -0.09 7.65
C LEU A 67 -8.86 0.23 6.16
N PRO A 68 -9.19 1.48 5.76
CA PRO A 68 -8.94 1.95 4.41
C PRO A 68 -7.42 2.00 4.16
N VAL A 69 -6.98 1.39 3.06
CA VAL A 69 -5.58 1.34 2.66
C VAL A 69 -5.41 1.90 1.25
N ASP A 70 -4.40 2.76 1.07
CA ASP A 70 -4.08 3.35 -0.24
C ASP A 70 -3.33 2.34 -1.13
N VAL A 71 -2.52 1.48 -0.52
CA VAL A 71 -1.71 0.48 -1.20
C VAL A 71 -1.80 -0.84 -0.45
N PHE A 72 -2.31 -1.87 -1.13
CA PHE A 72 -2.35 -3.24 -0.63
C PHE A 72 -1.21 -4.06 -1.21
N LEU A 73 -0.30 -4.55 -0.38
CA LEU A 73 0.86 -5.33 -0.80
C LEU A 73 0.81 -6.74 -0.19
N PRO A 74 0.38 -7.75 -0.95
CA PRO A 74 0.45 -9.13 -0.51
C PRO A 74 1.91 -9.58 -0.37
N LEU A 75 2.20 -10.30 0.71
CA LEU A 75 3.49 -10.93 0.92
C LEU A 75 3.44 -12.34 0.31
N GLU A 76 4.36 -12.64 -0.60
CA GLU A 76 4.58 -13.99 -1.10
C GLU A 76 5.69 -14.64 -0.24
N CYS A 77 5.42 -15.79 0.36
CA CYS A 77 6.51 -16.61 0.90
C CYS A 77 7.36 -17.12 -0.26
N THR A 78 8.61 -16.67 -0.32
CA THR A 78 9.58 -17.24 -1.25
C THR A 78 10.07 -18.55 -0.63
N GLN A 79 9.77 -19.70 -1.27
CA GLN A 79 10.14 -21.04 -0.78
C GLN A 79 11.65 -21.22 -0.52
N ALA A 80 12.50 -20.32 -1.02
CA ALA A 80 13.93 -20.27 -0.66
C ALA A 80 14.16 -20.09 0.85
N ALA A 81 13.20 -19.53 1.59
CA ALA A 81 13.28 -19.40 3.05
C ALA A 81 12.93 -20.71 3.80
N GLU A 82 12.35 -21.70 3.13
CA GLU A 82 12.01 -23.00 3.73
C GLU A 82 13.18 -24.01 3.62
N GLU A 83 14.05 -23.89 2.61
CA GLU A 83 15.28 -24.70 2.51
C GLU A 83 16.39 -24.18 3.44
N GLU A 84 16.34 -22.91 3.86
CA GLU A 84 17.13 -22.36 4.96
C GLU A 84 16.44 -22.61 6.31
N GLY A 85 16.28 -23.89 6.67
CA GLY A 85 15.71 -24.30 7.96
C GLY A 85 16.41 -23.60 9.13
N GLU A 86 15.65 -22.91 9.99
CA GLU A 86 16.10 -22.30 11.27
C GLU A 86 17.47 -21.61 11.21
N GLY A 87 17.80 -21.07 10.05
CA GLY A 87 19.12 -20.55 9.71
C GLY A 87 19.06 -19.05 9.72
N GLN A 88 19.28 -18.48 10.90
CA GLN A 88 19.75 -17.12 11.14
C GLN A 88 20.13 -16.37 9.85
N THR A 89 19.19 -15.64 9.25
CA THR A 89 19.59 -14.39 8.64
C THR A 89 20.23 -13.62 9.79
N LYS A 90 21.56 -13.53 9.80
CA LYS A 90 22.27 -12.50 10.54
C LYS A 90 21.84 -11.16 9.92
N GLU A 91 20.58 -10.77 10.15
CA GLU A 91 20.21 -9.37 10.12
C GLU A 91 20.98 -8.75 11.26
N THR A 92 22.22 -8.35 10.96
CA THR A 92 23.02 -7.53 11.85
C THR A 92 22.20 -6.28 12.07
N VAL A 93 21.58 -6.17 13.25
CA VAL A 93 20.86 -4.96 13.64
C VAL A 93 21.81 -3.80 13.36
N PRO A 94 21.43 -2.85 12.49
CA PRO A 94 22.31 -1.77 12.12
C PRO A 94 22.72 -1.01 13.38
N SER A 95 23.99 -0.59 13.43
CA SER A 95 24.49 0.16 14.57
C SER A 95 23.68 1.44 14.80
N LEU A 96 23.70 1.95 16.04
CA LEU A 96 22.98 3.17 16.38
C LEU A 96 23.36 4.35 15.46
N ASP A 97 24.62 4.42 15.04
CA ASP A 97 25.10 5.47 14.14
C ASP A 97 24.57 5.31 12.71
N THR A 98 24.50 4.08 12.19
CA THR A 98 23.82 3.81 10.92
C THR A 98 22.34 4.18 10.99
N LEU A 99 21.65 3.86 12.09
CA LEU A 99 20.26 4.26 12.31
C LEU A 99 20.09 5.78 12.40
N ARG A 100 21.08 6.51 12.91
CA ARG A 100 21.08 7.99 12.90
C ARG A 100 21.20 8.51 11.46
N LEU A 101 22.09 7.95 10.65
CA LEU A 101 22.24 8.31 9.24
C LEU A 101 20.95 8.04 8.46
N PHE A 102 20.26 6.92 8.70
CA PHE A 102 18.96 6.64 8.07
C PHE A 102 17.91 7.70 8.44
N ARG A 103 17.87 8.14 9.70
CA ARG A 103 16.96 9.22 10.12
C ARG A 103 17.29 10.55 9.43
N LEU A 104 18.57 10.88 9.26
CA LEU A 104 18.98 12.09 8.53
C LEU A 104 18.56 12.01 7.06
N LEU A 105 18.77 10.87 6.40
CA LEU A 105 18.32 10.64 5.03
C LEU A 105 16.80 10.81 4.89
N LEU A 106 16.03 10.23 5.82
CA LEU A 106 14.56 10.36 5.83
C LEU A 106 14.10 11.80 6.06
N LEU A 107 14.81 12.57 6.89
CA LEU A 107 14.52 14.00 7.08
C LEU A 107 14.79 14.79 5.81
N GLN A 108 15.92 14.54 5.15
CA GLN A 108 16.26 15.17 3.88
C GLN A 108 15.24 14.82 2.79
N ALA A 109 14.85 13.55 2.66
CA ALA A 109 13.83 13.11 1.70
C ALA A 109 12.45 13.71 2.00
N ARG A 110 12.09 13.91 3.28
CA ARG A 110 10.77 14.44 3.67
C ARG A 110 10.62 15.93 3.39
N TYR A 111 11.68 16.71 3.62
CA TYR A 111 11.65 18.18 3.51
C TYR A 111 12.39 18.72 2.28
N GLY A 112 13.01 17.84 1.51
CA GLY A 112 13.71 18.19 0.27
C GLY A 112 12.73 18.66 -0.81
N PRO A 113 13.14 19.63 -1.66
CA PRO A 113 12.36 20.03 -2.81
C PRO A 113 12.28 18.87 -3.81
N PHE A 114 11.12 18.70 -4.43
CA PHE A 114 10.93 17.74 -5.51
C PHE A 114 10.21 18.41 -6.67
N THR A 115 10.81 18.39 -7.87
CA THR A 115 10.22 18.98 -9.09
C THR A 115 10.09 17.94 -10.20
N ILE A 116 9.12 18.16 -11.08
CA ILE A 116 8.98 17.43 -12.33
C ILE A 116 9.24 18.46 -13.42
N ASP A 117 10.44 18.45 -13.97
CA ASP A 117 10.85 19.45 -14.95
C ASP A 117 10.30 19.06 -16.34
N GLU A 118 9.68 20.03 -17.02
CA GLU A 118 9.10 19.82 -18.37
C GLU A 118 10.17 19.47 -19.41
N LYS A 119 11.41 19.94 -19.21
CA LYS A 119 12.53 19.75 -20.13
C LYS A 119 13.02 18.30 -20.22
N ASP A 120 12.74 17.49 -19.21
CA ASP A 120 13.22 16.11 -19.13
C ASP A 120 12.32 15.13 -19.91
N GLY A 121 11.24 15.61 -20.56
CA GLY A 121 10.32 14.79 -21.38
C GLY A 121 9.47 13.80 -20.57
N VAL A 122 9.60 13.82 -19.23
CA VAL A 122 8.91 12.90 -18.32
C VAL A 122 7.39 13.17 -18.30
N ALA A 123 6.98 14.43 -18.35
CA ALA A 123 5.56 14.80 -18.38
C ALA A 123 4.84 14.25 -19.62
N GLU A 124 5.47 14.37 -20.80
CA GLU A 124 4.97 13.78 -22.04
C GLU A 124 4.86 12.26 -21.92
N ARG A 125 5.89 11.61 -21.37
CA ARG A 125 5.88 10.16 -21.16
C ARG A 125 4.76 9.71 -20.22
N ILE A 126 4.54 10.42 -19.11
CA ILE A 126 3.46 10.13 -18.16
C ILE A 126 2.11 10.21 -18.87
N SER A 127 1.88 11.25 -19.68
CA SER A 127 0.63 11.43 -20.42
C SER A 127 0.39 10.31 -21.43
N ALA A 128 1.44 9.90 -22.15
CA ALA A 128 1.38 8.81 -23.12
C ALA A 128 1.06 7.48 -22.44
N ASP A 129 1.77 7.15 -21.37
CA ASP A 129 1.54 5.93 -20.57
C ASP A 129 0.11 5.89 -20.01
N PHE A 130 -0.43 7.02 -19.56
CA PHE A 130 -1.81 7.09 -19.04
C PHE A 130 -2.86 6.83 -20.12
N VAL A 131 -2.69 7.43 -21.31
CA VAL A 131 -3.58 7.19 -22.45
C VAL A 131 -3.49 5.73 -22.91
N GLU A 132 -2.29 5.15 -22.94
CA GLU A 132 -2.10 3.74 -23.27
C GLU A 132 -2.77 2.82 -22.25
N ALA A 133 -2.59 3.07 -20.95
CA ALA A 133 -3.22 2.29 -19.89
C ALA A 133 -4.76 2.31 -20.03
N ARG A 134 -5.35 3.48 -20.31
CA ARG A 134 -6.79 3.61 -20.54
C ARG A 134 -7.27 2.87 -21.79
N LYS A 135 -6.49 2.88 -22.87
CA LYS A 135 -6.79 2.10 -24.09
C LYS A 135 -6.73 0.59 -23.83
N ARG A 136 -5.72 0.11 -23.10
CA ARG A 136 -5.59 -1.32 -22.72
C ARG A 136 -6.75 -1.78 -21.84
N ALA A 137 -7.11 -0.97 -20.84
CA ALA A 137 -8.29 -1.18 -20.01
C ALA A 137 -9.59 -1.27 -20.84
N ALA A 138 -9.83 -0.31 -21.73
CA ALA A 138 -11.01 -0.32 -22.59
C ALA A 138 -11.05 -1.55 -23.53
N ALA A 139 -9.91 -1.95 -24.08
CA ALA A 139 -9.79 -3.14 -24.92
C ALA A 139 -10.06 -4.43 -24.13
N ALA A 140 -9.56 -4.54 -22.90
CA ALA A 140 -9.81 -5.69 -22.01
C ALA A 140 -11.30 -5.84 -21.69
N VAL A 141 -11.98 -4.73 -21.37
CA VAL A 141 -13.44 -4.72 -21.15
C VAL A 141 -14.21 -5.13 -22.41
N ALA A 142 -13.79 -4.63 -23.58
CA ALA A 142 -14.42 -5.02 -24.85
C ALA A 142 -14.19 -6.50 -25.20
N ALA A 143 -13.03 -7.06 -24.84
CA ALA A 143 -12.73 -8.48 -25.01
C ALA A 143 -13.56 -9.35 -24.05
N ALA A 144 -13.67 -8.97 -22.78
CA ALA A 144 -14.47 -9.67 -21.77
C ALA A 144 -15.97 -9.70 -22.14
N LYS A 145 -16.49 -8.61 -22.73
CA LYS A 145 -17.86 -8.56 -23.27
C LYS A 145 -18.09 -9.49 -24.46
N LYS A 146 -17.05 -9.77 -25.25
CA LYS A 146 -17.14 -10.71 -26.40
C LYS A 146 -17.03 -12.18 -25.97
N SER A 147 -16.44 -12.47 -24.82
CA SER A 147 -16.24 -13.84 -24.32
C SER A 147 -17.40 -14.39 -23.47
N GLY A 148 -18.53 -13.68 -23.35
CA GLY A 148 -19.77 -14.22 -22.78
C GLY A 148 -19.72 -14.63 -21.30
N GLY A 149 -18.83 -14.02 -20.50
CA GLY A 149 -18.73 -14.27 -19.06
C GLY A 149 -19.88 -13.60 -18.28
N SER A 150 -20.46 -14.35 -17.34
CA SER A 150 -21.55 -13.96 -16.45
C SER A 150 -21.39 -12.56 -15.81
N GLU A 151 -22.47 -11.78 -15.81
CA GLU A 151 -22.53 -10.36 -15.49
C GLU A 151 -22.30 -9.97 -14.00
N GLU A 152 -21.99 -10.92 -13.10
CA GLU A 152 -22.07 -10.68 -11.65
C GLU A 152 -20.76 -10.34 -10.90
N GLU A 153 -19.57 -10.43 -11.48
CA GLU A 153 -18.32 -10.15 -10.71
C GLU A 153 -17.39 -9.07 -11.27
N ALA A 154 -17.61 -8.56 -12.48
CA ALA A 154 -16.80 -7.48 -13.02
C ALA A 154 -17.48 -6.12 -12.76
N THR A 155 -17.27 -5.53 -11.59
CA THR A 155 -17.64 -4.12 -11.40
C THR A 155 -16.88 -3.29 -12.45
N PRO A 156 -17.55 -2.49 -13.31
CA PRO A 156 -16.89 -1.79 -14.43
C PRO A 156 -15.82 -0.77 -13.98
N ALA A 157 -15.77 -0.46 -12.68
CA ALA A 157 -14.87 0.50 -12.08
C ALA A 157 -13.45 -0.07 -11.85
N GLU A 158 -13.31 -1.38 -11.59
CA GLU A 158 -12.01 -1.99 -11.26
C GLU A 158 -11.12 -2.22 -12.49
N SER A 159 -11.69 -2.19 -13.70
CA SER A 159 -10.96 -2.47 -14.96
C SER A 159 -10.55 -1.24 -15.76
N MET A 160 -10.98 -0.04 -15.37
CA MET A 160 -10.57 1.21 -16.02
C MET A 160 -9.35 1.75 -15.29
N ALA A 161 -8.25 2.03 -16.01
CA ALA A 161 -7.12 2.76 -15.42
C ALA A 161 -7.65 4.11 -14.87
N THR A 162 -7.76 4.21 -13.55
CA THR A 162 -8.41 5.33 -12.89
C THR A 162 -7.44 6.49 -12.68
N GLN A 163 -7.98 7.68 -12.41
CA GLN A 163 -7.18 8.81 -11.97
C GLN A 163 -6.44 8.49 -10.66
N GLU A 164 -7.03 7.68 -9.79
CA GLU A 164 -6.42 7.22 -8.54
C GLU A 164 -5.20 6.35 -8.80
N ASP A 165 -5.23 5.49 -9.83
CA ASP A 165 -4.07 4.69 -10.24
C ASP A 165 -2.90 5.55 -10.69
N LEU A 166 -3.18 6.61 -11.46
CA LEU A 166 -2.17 7.56 -11.88
C LEU A 166 -1.58 8.32 -10.67
N LEU A 167 -2.43 8.82 -9.77
CA LEU A 167 -1.98 9.53 -8.56
C LEU A 167 -1.14 8.65 -7.65
N ARG A 168 -1.53 7.37 -7.49
CA ARG A 168 -0.74 6.38 -6.75
C ARG A 168 0.62 6.17 -7.41
N ARG A 169 0.67 5.93 -8.72
CA ARG A 169 1.93 5.73 -9.44
C ARG A 169 2.84 6.96 -9.38
N MET A 170 2.27 8.17 -9.49
CA MET A 170 3.01 9.43 -9.29
C MET A 170 3.60 9.52 -7.89
N SER A 171 2.84 9.13 -6.87
CA SER A 171 3.30 9.09 -5.48
C SER A 171 4.43 8.09 -5.29
N ILE A 172 4.32 6.88 -5.83
CA ILE A 172 5.36 5.85 -5.80
C ILE A 172 6.63 6.34 -6.50
N ALA A 173 6.50 6.91 -7.70
CA ALA A 173 7.64 7.41 -8.48
C ALA A 173 8.38 8.54 -7.75
N ARG A 174 7.63 9.47 -7.13
CA ARG A 174 8.21 10.51 -6.27
C ARG A 174 8.95 9.92 -5.08
N LEU A 175 8.34 8.97 -4.36
CA LEU A 175 8.96 8.35 -3.19
C LEU A 175 10.21 7.54 -3.57
N LEU A 176 10.20 6.89 -4.74
CA LEU A 176 11.35 6.15 -5.27
C LEU A 176 12.50 7.07 -5.70
N ALA A 177 12.20 8.23 -6.30
CA ALA A 177 13.22 9.23 -6.61
C ALA A 177 13.85 9.77 -5.31
N LEU A 178 13.01 10.13 -4.33
CA LEU A 178 13.48 10.64 -3.05
C LEU A 178 14.31 9.62 -2.26
N SER A 179 14.00 8.32 -2.35
CA SER A 179 14.80 7.28 -1.71
C SER A 179 16.20 7.11 -2.33
N ARG A 180 16.36 7.49 -3.60
CA ARG A 180 17.64 7.58 -4.31
C ARG A 180 18.33 8.94 -4.12
N ASN A 181 17.77 9.81 -3.27
CA ASN A 181 18.22 11.19 -3.08
C ASN A 181 18.17 12.03 -4.38
N GLU A 182 17.24 11.69 -5.28
CA GLU A 182 16.95 12.46 -6.50
C GLU A 182 15.85 13.49 -6.21
N SER A 183 16.11 14.77 -6.46
CA SER A 183 15.13 15.86 -6.32
C SER A 183 14.27 16.10 -7.56
N ARG A 184 14.52 15.35 -8.64
CA ARG A 184 13.80 15.44 -9.91
C ARG A 184 13.37 14.06 -10.39
N LEU A 185 12.18 13.98 -10.99
CA LEU A 185 11.71 12.72 -11.55
C LEU A 185 12.44 12.41 -12.87
N SER A 186 13.06 11.23 -12.97
CA SER A 186 13.64 10.73 -14.22
C SER A 186 12.70 9.73 -14.92
N ILE A 187 12.88 9.55 -16.23
CA ILE A 187 12.14 8.53 -17.01
C ILE A 187 12.41 7.13 -16.45
N GLU A 188 13.66 6.84 -16.06
CA GLU A 188 14.04 5.55 -15.49
C GLU A 188 13.29 5.28 -14.18
N THR A 189 13.25 6.25 -13.27
CA THR A 189 12.52 6.12 -12.00
C THR A 189 11.02 5.97 -12.22
N TRP A 190 10.45 6.64 -13.24
CA TRP A 190 9.04 6.48 -13.64
C TRP A 190 8.71 5.07 -14.18
N VAL A 191 9.59 4.52 -15.01
CA VAL A 191 9.45 3.15 -15.53
C VAL A 191 9.55 2.16 -14.36
N ARG A 192 10.55 2.32 -13.49
CA ARG A 192 10.75 1.45 -12.33
C ARG A 192 9.55 1.47 -11.37
N ALA A 193 8.92 2.63 -11.17
CA ALA A 193 7.69 2.73 -10.38
C ALA A 193 6.53 1.95 -11.03
N GLY A 194 6.47 1.91 -12.37
CA GLY A 194 5.55 1.07 -13.11
C GLY A 194 5.78 -0.43 -12.88
N ASP A 195 7.05 -0.87 -12.92
CA ASP A 195 7.40 -2.28 -12.67
C ASP A 195 6.97 -2.72 -11.25
N LEU A 196 7.16 -1.84 -10.25
CA LEU A 196 6.72 -2.11 -8.88
C LEU A 196 5.19 -2.21 -8.76
N ASP A 197 4.45 -1.38 -9.51
CA ASP A 197 2.98 -1.41 -9.54
C ASP A 197 2.49 -2.70 -10.19
N GLU A 198 3.08 -3.12 -11.31
CA GLU A 198 2.73 -4.38 -11.99
C GLU A 198 3.07 -5.59 -11.13
N ALA A 199 4.26 -5.64 -10.52
CA ALA A 199 4.63 -6.72 -9.61
C ALA A 199 3.64 -6.82 -8.43
N ARG A 200 3.17 -5.69 -7.89
CA ARG A 200 2.11 -5.69 -6.87
C ARG A 200 0.81 -6.28 -7.42
N LEU A 201 0.38 -5.88 -8.61
CA LEU A 201 -0.85 -6.38 -9.24
C LEU A 201 -0.76 -7.89 -9.52
N GLU A 202 0.40 -8.39 -9.96
CA GLU A 202 0.64 -9.82 -10.14
C GLU A 202 0.48 -10.59 -8.83
N ARG A 203 1.02 -10.07 -7.71
CA ARG A 203 0.82 -10.68 -6.39
C ARG A 203 -0.65 -10.72 -5.99
N ILE A 204 -1.39 -9.64 -6.26
CA ILE A 204 -2.83 -9.58 -5.99
C ILE A 204 -3.58 -10.62 -6.83
N ARG A 205 -3.26 -10.77 -8.12
CA ARG A 205 -3.88 -11.77 -9.02
C ARG A 205 -3.63 -13.21 -8.56
N LYS A 206 -2.49 -13.50 -7.93
CA LYS A 206 -2.15 -14.82 -7.41
C LYS A 206 -2.79 -15.16 -6.06
N LEU A 207 -3.39 -14.17 -5.38
CA LEU A 207 -3.99 -14.43 -4.08
C LEU A 207 -5.12 -15.46 -4.20
N PRO A 208 -5.11 -16.51 -3.36
CA PRO A 208 -6.25 -17.41 -3.27
C PRO A 208 -7.41 -16.65 -2.65
N ILE A 209 -8.36 -16.20 -3.49
CA ILE A 209 -9.60 -15.58 -3.03
C ILE A 209 -10.31 -16.61 -2.13
N GLY A 210 -10.41 -16.32 -0.83
CA GLY A 210 -11.32 -17.02 0.08
C GLY A 210 -10.79 -18.20 0.92
N ARG A 211 -9.48 -18.43 1.08
CA ARG A 211 -9.03 -19.39 2.11
C ARG A 211 -8.83 -18.68 3.45
N PRO A 212 -9.64 -18.95 4.49
CA PRO A 212 -9.34 -18.43 5.82
C PRO A 212 -7.99 -18.98 6.27
N ALA A 213 -7.19 -18.11 6.91
CA ALA A 213 -5.92 -18.44 7.53
C ALA A 213 -6.14 -19.43 8.69
N GLY A 214 -6.37 -20.69 8.37
CA GLY A 214 -6.82 -21.70 9.32
C GLY A 214 -6.72 -23.12 8.77
N ALA A 215 -5.65 -23.41 8.02
CA ALA A 215 -5.24 -24.77 7.75
C ALA A 215 -3.72 -24.84 7.74
N ARG A 216 -3.10 -24.57 8.90
CA ARG A 216 -1.83 -25.24 9.20
C ARG A 216 -2.17 -26.72 9.23
N THR A 217 -1.94 -27.41 8.12
CA THR A 217 -1.90 -28.86 8.08
C THR A 217 -0.95 -29.28 9.19
N GLY A 218 -1.51 -29.90 10.23
CA GLY A 218 -0.73 -30.59 11.23
C GLY A 218 0.08 -31.65 10.52
N ALA A 219 1.34 -31.33 10.22
CA ALA A 219 2.37 -32.33 10.10
C ALA A 219 2.46 -32.98 11.48
N LYS A 220 1.68 -34.05 11.68
CA LYS A 220 1.95 -35.04 12.71
C LYS A 220 3.35 -35.58 12.43
N ALA A 221 4.33 -35.04 13.14
CA ALA A 221 5.55 -35.76 13.44
C ALA A 221 5.24 -36.67 14.63
N MET A 222 5.37 -37.99 14.37
CA MET A 222 5.22 -39.14 15.27
C MET A 222 3.82 -39.49 15.80
#